data_AF-A0A5S3YVH6-F1
#
_entry.id   AF-A0A5S3YVH6-F1
#
_cell.length_a   1.000
_cell.length_b   1.000
_cell.length_c   1.000
_cell.angle_alpha   90.00
_cell.angle_beta   90.00
_cell.angle_gamma   90.00
#
_symmetry.space_group_name_H-M   'P 1'
#
loop_
_entity.id
_entity.type
_entity.pdbx_description
1 polymer ?
#
loop_
_entity_poly.entity_id
_entity_poly.type
_entity_poly.pdbx_seq_one_letter_code
_entity_poly.pdbx_strand_id
1 'polypeptide(L)' 'LCEAVEQGIIKPNDNIMSAAFGAGLTWAASYIKWGERVTPINISDATLPATNKTGLELISESVNACQ' A
#
# COMPACT_ATOMS: atom_id res chain seq x y z
N LEU A 1 1.05 -3.33 4.56
CA LEU A 1 1.48 -2.99 5.93
C LEU A 1 0.53 -2.00 6.60
N CYS A 2 0.24 -0.83 6.01
CA CYS A 2 -0.67 0.19 6.59
C CYS A 2 -2.03 -0.39 7.03
N GLU A 3 -2.79 -0.99 6.11
CA GLU A 3 -4.10 -1.60 6.41
C GLU A 3 -4.03 -2.69 7.48
N ALA A 4 -2.93 -3.45 7.55
CA ALA A 4 -2.74 -4.48 8.57
C ALA A 4 -2.58 -3.88 9.98
N VAL A 5 -2.00 -2.68 10.09
CA VAL A 5 -1.96 -1.93 11.35
C VAL A 5 -3.36 -1.41 11.68
N GLU A 6 -4.05 -0.81 10.71
CA GLU A 6 -5.40 -0.23 10.90
C GLU A 6 -6.45 -1.27 11.29
N GLN A 7 -6.37 -2.47 10.72
CA GLN A 7 -7.24 -3.61 11.03
C GLN A 7 -6.81 -4.36 12.31
N GLY A 8 -5.74 -3.90 12.99
CA GLY A 8 -5.24 -4.48 14.23
C GLY A 8 -4.64 -5.87 14.06
N ILE A 9 -4.19 -6.24 12.86
CA ILE A 9 -3.48 -7.50 12.61
C ILE A 9 -2.10 -7.45 13.27
N ILE A 10 -1.40 -6.32 13.14
CA ILE A 10 -0.09 -6.09 13.78
C ILE A 10 -0.27 -5.77 15.27
N LYS A 11 0.46 -6.49 16.13
CA LYS A 11 0.51 -6.30 17.59
C LYS A 11 1.88 -5.76 18.03
N PRO A 12 1.95 -5.13 19.22
CA PRO A 12 3.23 -4.74 19.82
C PRO A 12 4.20 -5.91 19.87
N ASN A 13 5.47 -5.67 19.52
CA ASN A 13 6.52 -6.68 19.50
C ASN A 13 6.33 -7.82 18.49
N ASP A 14 5.44 -7.70 17.51
CA ASP A 14 5.36 -8.69 16.46
C ASP A 14 6.65 -8.79 15.63
N ASN A 15 6.87 -9.99 15.11
CA ASN A 15 7.93 -10.31 14.19
C ASN A 15 7.33 -10.46 12.79
N ILE A 16 7.64 -9.53 11.89
CA ILE A 16 7.01 -9.44 10.57
C ILE A 16 8.04 -9.82 9.51
N MET A 17 7.69 -10.79 8.66
CA MET A 17 8.45 -11.06 7.44
C MET A 17 7.83 -10.28 6.28
N SER A 18 8.63 -9.47 5.58
CA SER A 18 8.24 -8.81 4.34
C SER A 18 9.07 -9.38 3.19
N ALA A 19 8.42 -9.68 2.07
CA ALA A 19 9.07 -10.21 0.88
C ALA A 19 8.51 -9.51 -0.37
N ALA A 20 9.39 -9.21 -1.32
CA ALA A 20 9.03 -8.56 -2.57
C ALA A 20 9.93 -9.05 -3.72
N PHE A 21 9.40 -8.96 -4.94
CA PHE A 21 10.13 -9.25 -6.18
C PHE A 21 9.68 -8.29 -7.30
N GLY A 22 10.47 -8.18 -8.37
CA GLY A 22 10.23 -7.27 -9.49
C GLY A 22 11.02 -7.65 -10.75
N ALA A 23 10.75 -6.94 -11.84
CA ALA A 23 11.25 -7.27 -13.17
C ALA A 23 12.80 -7.27 -13.26
N GLY A 24 13.35 -8.07 -14.19
CA GLY A 24 14.79 -8.30 -14.36
C GLY A 24 15.22 -9.53 -13.57
N LEU A 25 15.69 -9.31 -12.34
CA LEU A 25 15.61 -10.29 -11.26
C LEU A 25 15.80 -9.62 -9.89
N THR A 26 15.04 -8.58 -9.60
CA THR A 26 15.10 -7.95 -8.27
C THR A 26 14.26 -8.74 -7.29
N TRP A 27 14.83 -9.16 -6.17
CA TRP A 27 14.11 -9.81 -5.08
C TRP A 27 14.75 -9.45 -3.74
N ALA A 28 13.95 -9.47 -2.68
CA ALA A 28 14.43 -9.30 -1.31
C ALA A 28 13.42 -9.83 -0.29
N ALA A 29 13.93 -10.21 0.88
CA ALA A 29 13.14 -10.42 2.08
C ALA A 29 13.79 -9.66 3.24
N SER A 30 12.96 -9.17 4.15
CA SER A 30 13.38 -8.45 5.36
C SER A 30 12.58 -8.92 6.56
N TYR A 31 13.25 -9.07 7.69
CA TYR A 31 12.61 -9.34 8.96
C TYR A 31 12.54 -8.06 9.81
N ILE A 32 11.33 -7.69 10.20
CA ILE A 32 11.03 -6.46 10.92
C ILE A 32 10.57 -6.83 12.32
N LYS A 33 11.30 -6.36 13.33
CA LYS A 33 10.82 -6.38 14.72
C LYS A 33 9.97 -5.13 14.94
N TRP A 34 8.66 -5.29 15.11
CA TRP A 34 7.78 -4.17 15.41
C TRP A 34 8.00 -3.66 16.83
N GLY A 35 7.85 -2.34 17.03
CA GLY A 35 7.95 -1.73 18.36
C GLY A 35 6.66 -1.83 19.17
N GLU A 36 6.54 -1.02 20.22
CA GLU A 36 5.36 -1.02 21.10
C GLU A 36 4.13 -0.35 20.47
N ARG A 37 4.34 0.69 19.64
CA ARG A 37 3.23 1.52 19.15
C ARG A 37 2.59 0.92 17.89
N VAL A 38 1.27 0.70 17.95
CA VAL A 38 0.44 0.26 16.81
C VAL A 38 -0.68 1.25 16.47
N THR A 39 -0.68 2.43 17.09
CA THR A 39 -1.63 3.51 16.84
C THR A 39 -0.95 4.72 16.19
N PRO A 40 -1.60 5.42 15.25
CA PRO A 40 -1.05 6.65 14.67
C PRO A 40 -0.97 7.75 15.73
N ILE A 41 0.01 8.65 15.59
CA ILE A 41 0.17 9.81 16.49
C ILE A 41 -0.86 10.88 16.12
N ASN A 42 -0.96 11.19 14.82
CA ASN A 42 -1.90 12.15 14.27
C ASN A 42 -2.61 11.55 13.05
N ILE A 43 -3.79 12.07 12.73
CA ILE A 43 -4.53 11.77 11.50
C ILE A 43 -4.34 12.94 10.54
N SER A 44 -4.04 12.64 9.27
CA SER A 44 -3.95 13.62 8.19
C SER A 44 -5.31 13.77 7.50
N ASP A 45 -5.69 15.00 7.16
CA ASP A 45 -6.88 15.34 6.38
C ASP A 45 -6.59 15.49 4.87
N ALA A 46 -5.37 15.17 4.43
CA ALA A 46 -4.98 15.24 3.03
C ALA A 46 -5.88 14.35 2.15
N THR A 47 -6.39 14.93 1.06
CA THR A 47 -7.22 14.24 0.07
C THR A 47 -6.71 14.49 -1.35
N LEU A 48 -6.98 13.56 -2.27
CA LEU A 48 -6.73 13.75 -3.69
C LEU A 48 -7.78 14.71 -4.29
N PRO A 49 -7.46 15.44 -5.38
CA PRO A 49 -8.45 16.20 -6.13
C PRO A 49 -9.62 15.31 -6.58
N ALA A 50 -10.83 15.85 -6.52
CA ALA A 50 -12.01 15.11 -6.98
C ALA A 50 -11.92 14.80 -8.47
N THR A 51 -12.35 13.59 -8.84
CA THR A 51 -12.57 13.19 -10.24
C THR A 51 -14.00 12.69 -10.40
N ASN A 52 -14.65 13.08 -11.49
CA ASN A 52 -15.96 12.59 -11.89
C ASN A 52 -15.88 11.42 -12.88
N LYS A 53 -14.67 10.97 -13.23
CA LYS A 53 -14.43 9.86 -14.15
C LYS A 53 -14.33 8.53 -13.40
N THR A 54 -14.94 7.51 -13.97
CA THR A 54 -14.76 6.10 -13.60
C THR A 54 -13.38 5.59 -14.02
N GLY A 55 -12.97 4.44 -13.49
CA GLY A 55 -11.72 3.79 -13.89
C GLY A 55 -11.63 3.47 -15.39
N LEU A 56 -12.77 3.12 -16.02
CA LEU A 56 -12.83 2.84 -17.46
C LEU A 56 -12.64 4.11 -18.30
N GLU A 57 -13.29 5.21 -17.92
CA GLU A 57 -13.14 6.49 -18.62
C GLU A 57 -11.70 7.01 -18.54
N LEU A 58 -11.01 6.78 -17.42
CA LEU A 58 -9.61 7.18 -17.23
C LEU A 58 -8.64 6.47 -18.19
N ILE A 59 -8.91 5.21 -18.55
CA ILE A 59 -8.00 4.41 -19.41
C ILE A 59 -8.47 4.32 -20.87
N SER A 60 -9.64 4.88 -21.20
CA SER A 60 -10.31 4.70 -22.49
C SER A 60 -9.44 5.05 -23.71
N GLU A 61 -8.69 6.14 -23.66
CA GLU A 61 -7.79 6.56 -24.73
C GLU A 61 -6.70 5.51 -24.99
N SER A 62 -6.03 5.05 -23.93
CA SER A 62 -5.01 4.01 -24.03
C SER A 62 -5.57 2.69 -24.55
N VAL A 63 -6.77 2.31 -24.10
CA VAL A 63 -7.45 1.10 -24.58
C VAL A 63 -7.74 1.19 -26.08
N ASN A 64 -8.28 2.32 -26.55
CA ASN A 64 -8.56 2.53 -27.97
C ASN A 64 -7.29 2.54 -28.83
N ALA A 65 -6.18 3.06 -28.31
CA ALA A 65 -4.89 3.08 -29.01
C ALA A 65 -4.21 1.70 -29.08
N CYS A 66 -4.65 0.74 -28.26
CA CYS A 66 -4.12 -0.63 -28.22
C CYS A 66 -4.97 -1.66 -29.01
N GLN A 67 -6.10 -1.24 -29.59
CA GLN A 67 -6.97 -2.07 -30.46
C GLN A 67 -6.55 -1.97 -31.93
#